data_AF-M7NH01-F1
#
_entry.id   AF-M7NH01-F1
#
_cell.length_a   1.000
_cell.length_b   1.000
_cell.length_c   1.000
_cell.angle_alpha   90.00
_cell.angle_beta   90.00
_cell.angle_gamma   90.00
#
_symmetry.space_group_name_H-M   'P 1'
#
loop_
_entity.id
_entity.type
_entity.pdbx_description
1 polymer ?
#
loop_
_entity_poly.entity_id
_entity_poly.type
_entity_poly.pdbx_seq_one_letter_code
_entity_poly.pdbx_strand_id
1 'polypeptide(L)'
;MNALLNGHSLTTPEAQLLLNRGFRYGDGCFETIMLHKGTAPLLHLHLQRLQKSLPLLQLNWPEALQLPSLLQPFAEGSTEWQRLRLWLWRSGDGLYTPQSQETQFALMAEASAPPQTAIRKSVGLCQHTRLAASRWSFIKSISAQAYVQASLEKKEKGVEELLLLNEKGELVEASSANLFIKKRNRWFTPALSTGCVAGVMRAHLMQQLLQKGEPAYEVHALPEELEKVDKVVCTNVGGLYPLQQYGERHYNTDIDELLELLPPAYRQAL
;
A
#
# COMPACT_ATOMS: atom_id res chain seq x y z
N MET A 1 -3.56 34.08 -12.66
CA MET A 1 -3.57 33.66 -11.24
C MET A 1 -2.22 34.06 -10.68
N ASN A 2 -2.18 34.88 -9.64
CA ASN A 2 -0.92 35.23 -9.00
C ASN A 2 -0.70 34.21 -7.88
N ALA A 3 0.30 33.35 -8.03
CA ALA A 3 0.62 32.33 -7.06
C ALA A 3 2.10 32.41 -6.71
N LEU A 4 2.41 32.22 -5.43
CA LEU A 4 3.77 32.22 -4.91
C LEU A 4 4.08 30.84 -4.31
N LEU A 5 5.28 30.33 -4.55
CA LEU A 5 5.86 29.19 -3.84
C LEU A 5 7.10 29.67 -3.10
N ASN A 6 7.11 29.51 -1.78
CA ASN A 6 8.18 30.01 -0.90
C ASN A 6 8.50 31.51 -1.14
N GLY A 7 7.48 32.31 -1.43
CA GLY A 7 7.62 33.76 -1.70
C GLY A 7 8.00 34.13 -3.13
N HIS A 8 8.23 33.17 -4.03
CA HIS A 8 8.59 33.41 -5.43
C HIS A 8 7.40 33.21 -6.38
N SER A 9 7.27 34.07 -7.39
CA SER A 9 6.23 33.93 -8.43
C SER A 9 6.39 32.63 -9.19
N LEU A 10 5.31 31.88 -9.30
CA LEU A 10 5.27 30.61 -10.03
C LEU A 10 5.20 30.82 -11.55
N THR A 11 5.85 29.92 -12.28
CA THR A 11 5.64 29.73 -13.71
C THR A 11 4.28 29.07 -13.98
N THR A 12 3.78 29.16 -15.21
CA THR A 12 2.50 28.56 -15.60
C THR A 12 2.42 27.06 -15.31
N PRO A 13 3.43 26.22 -15.63
CA PRO A 13 3.39 24.79 -15.30
C PRO A 13 3.33 24.52 -13.78
N GLU A 14 4.06 25.29 -12.97
CA GLU A 14 4.03 25.13 -11.51
C GLU A 14 2.67 25.57 -10.93
N ALA A 15 2.09 26.65 -11.47
CA ALA A 15 0.76 27.10 -11.06
C ALA A 15 -0.34 26.08 -11.41
N GLN A 16 -0.16 25.26 -12.46
CA GLN A 16 -1.09 24.17 -12.78
C GLN A 16 -1.10 23.08 -11.70
N LEU A 17 0.01 22.82 -11.01
CA LEU A 17 0.03 21.90 -9.87
C LEU A 17 -0.90 22.39 -8.75
N LEU A 18 -0.98 23.70 -8.55
CA LEU A 18 -1.89 24.27 -7.55
C LEU A 18 -3.37 24.12 -7.93
N LEU A 19 -3.70 23.79 -9.19
CA LEU A 19 -5.07 23.51 -9.64
C LEU A 19 -5.43 22.01 -9.51
N ASN A 20 -4.42 21.15 -9.33
CA ASN A 20 -4.60 19.71 -9.20
C ASN A 20 -5.47 19.38 -7.98
N ARG A 21 -6.62 18.72 -8.20
CA ARG A 21 -7.55 18.36 -7.12
C ARG A 21 -6.99 17.27 -6.19
N GLY A 22 -6.10 16.41 -6.68
CA GLY A 22 -5.32 15.50 -5.86
C GLY A 22 -4.44 16.25 -4.86
N PHE A 23 -3.82 17.37 -5.27
CA PHE A 23 -3.07 18.24 -4.37
C PHE A 23 -3.97 19.04 -3.42
N ARG A 24 -5.04 19.64 -3.93
CA ARG A 24 -5.94 20.51 -3.14
C ARG A 24 -6.76 19.76 -2.09
N TYR A 25 -7.25 18.59 -2.43
CA TYR A 25 -8.28 17.89 -1.65
C TYR A 25 -7.94 16.43 -1.34
N GLY A 26 -6.85 15.89 -1.91
CA GLY A 26 -6.60 14.45 -1.89
C GLY A 26 -7.65 13.64 -2.66
N ASP A 27 -8.30 14.26 -3.66
CA ASP A 27 -9.37 13.68 -4.49
C ASP A 27 -8.77 12.75 -5.55
N GLY A 28 -8.24 11.61 -5.08
CA GLY A 28 -7.58 10.63 -5.92
C GLY A 28 -6.93 9.49 -5.14
N CYS A 29 -6.31 8.58 -5.90
CA CYS A 29 -5.60 7.42 -5.37
C CYS A 29 -4.26 7.22 -6.09
N PHE A 30 -3.45 6.30 -5.59
CA PHE A 30 -2.19 5.95 -6.24
C PHE A 30 -1.88 4.46 -6.16
N GLU A 31 -1.07 3.99 -7.10
CA GLU A 31 -0.47 2.66 -7.11
C GLU A 31 1.04 2.74 -6.95
N THR A 32 1.61 1.67 -6.41
CA THR A 32 3.06 1.45 -6.37
C THR A 32 3.30 0.05 -6.89
N ILE A 33 3.96 -0.05 -8.04
CA ILE A 33 4.09 -1.26 -8.86
C ILE A 33 5.58 -1.57 -8.97
N MET A 34 5.98 -2.80 -8.65
CA MET A 34 7.34 -3.26 -8.96
C MET A 34 7.44 -3.66 -10.43
N LEU A 35 8.50 -3.19 -11.09
CA LEU A 35 8.92 -3.65 -12.39
C LEU A 35 10.25 -4.40 -12.25
N HIS A 36 10.40 -5.49 -12.99
CA HIS A 36 11.66 -6.23 -13.09
C HIS A 36 11.77 -6.92 -14.45
N LYS A 37 12.92 -6.74 -15.13
CA LYS A 37 13.20 -7.33 -16.46
C LYS A 37 12.05 -7.12 -17.45
N GLY A 38 11.53 -5.91 -17.47
CA GLY A 38 10.42 -5.51 -18.32
C GLY A 38 9.05 -6.09 -17.99
N THR A 39 8.89 -6.73 -16.82
CA THR A 39 7.61 -7.28 -16.37
C THR A 39 7.11 -6.58 -15.12
N ALA A 40 5.79 -6.53 -14.97
CA ALA A 40 5.10 -6.05 -13.78
C ALA A 40 4.32 -7.24 -13.16
N PRO A 41 4.94 -8.04 -12.27
CA PRO A 41 4.44 -9.38 -11.93
C PRO A 41 3.00 -9.42 -11.39
N LEU A 42 2.56 -8.36 -10.70
CA LEU A 42 1.23 -8.26 -10.08
C LEU A 42 0.34 -7.19 -10.73
N LEU A 43 0.65 -6.76 -11.95
CA LEU A 43 -0.07 -5.67 -12.64
C LEU A 43 -1.59 -5.88 -12.67
N HIS A 44 -2.04 -7.11 -12.93
CA HIS A 44 -3.46 -7.44 -12.98
C HIS A 44 -4.19 -7.17 -11.65
N LEU A 45 -3.54 -7.39 -10.50
CA LEU A 45 -4.10 -7.09 -9.18
C LEU A 45 -4.13 -5.58 -8.89
N HIS A 46 -3.13 -4.83 -9.36
CA HIS A 46 -3.16 -3.37 -9.32
C HIS A 46 -4.35 -2.82 -10.13
N LEU A 47 -4.57 -3.34 -11.35
CA LEU A 47 -5.71 -2.99 -12.19
C LEU A 47 -7.04 -3.33 -11.51
N GLN A 48 -7.17 -4.53 -10.92
CA GLN A 48 -8.37 -4.92 -10.19
C GLN A 48 -8.66 -3.99 -9.00
N ARG A 49 -7.62 -3.54 -8.29
CA ARG A 49 -7.81 -2.58 -7.20
C ARG A 49 -8.28 -1.22 -7.71
N LEU A 50 -7.72 -0.72 -8.81
CA LEU A 50 -8.16 0.53 -9.44
C LEU A 50 -9.61 0.43 -9.93
N GLN A 51 -9.98 -0.70 -10.57
CA GLN A 51 -11.35 -0.97 -11.01
C GLN A 51 -12.37 -0.95 -9.86
N LYS A 52 -11.95 -1.32 -8.64
CA LYS A 52 -12.77 -1.19 -7.42
C LYS A 52 -12.72 0.21 -6.81
N SER A 53 -11.59 0.91 -6.93
CA SER A 53 -11.34 2.19 -6.26
C SER A 53 -11.99 3.37 -6.98
N LEU A 54 -11.86 3.47 -8.30
CA LEU A 54 -12.34 4.62 -9.06
C LEU A 54 -13.87 4.82 -8.95
N PRO A 55 -14.71 3.78 -9.03
CA PRO A 55 -16.16 3.95 -8.84
C PRO A 55 -16.53 4.47 -7.45
N LEU A 56 -15.80 4.09 -6.40
CA LEU A 56 -16.04 4.57 -5.03
C LEU A 56 -15.67 6.04 -4.84
N LEU A 57 -14.74 6.53 -5.67
CA LEU A 57 -14.40 7.93 -5.79
C LEU A 57 -15.27 8.66 -6.81
N GLN A 58 -16.21 8.00 -7.51
CA GLN A 58 -16.95 8.59 -8.63
C GLN A 58 -16.00 9.19 -9.69
N LEU A 59 -14.99 8.41 -10.05
CA LEU A 59 -14.00 8.73 -11.08
C LEU A 59 -14.17 7.80 -12.27
N ASN A 60 -14.18 8.38 -13.46
CA ASN A 60 -14.19 7.63 -14.71
C ASN A 60 -12.82 6.98 -14.94
N TRP A 61 -12.81 5.79 -15.54
CA TRP A 61 -11.56 5.19 -15.98
C TRP A 61 -10.97 6.03 -17.12
N PRO A 62 -9.73 6.53 -17.00
CA PRO A 62 -9.11 7.30 -18.08
C PRO A 62 -8.78 6.37 -19.26
N GLU A 63 -9.37 6.62 -20.44
CA GLU A 63 -9.19 5.79 -21.64
C GLU A 63 -7.71 5.65 -22.05
N ALA A 64 -6.93 6.72 -21.87
CA ALA A 64 -5.51 6.74 -22.15
C ALA A 64 -4.66 5.91 -21.18
N LEU A 65 -5.21 5.46 -20.04
CA LEU A 65 -4.49 4.62 -19.07
C LEU A 65 -4.47 3.15 -19.51
N GLN A 66 -3.73 2.90 -20.58
CA GLN A 66 -3.42 1.56 -21.07
C GLN A 66 -2.11 1.10 -20.42
N LEU A 67 -2.18 0.70 -19.15
CA LEU A 67 -1.00 0.42 -18.33
C LEU A 67 0.01 -0.53 -18.98
N PRO A 68 -0.36 -1.68 -19.58
CA PRO A 68 0.61 -2.54 -20.25
C PRO A 68 1.48 -1.80 -21.27
N SER A 69 0.88 -0.96 -22.12
CA SER A 69 1.58 -0.16 -23.12
C SER A 69 2.37 0.99 -22.49
N LEU A 70 1.81 1.66 -21.48
CA LEU A 70 2.48 2.75 -20.76
C LEU A 70 3.69 2.29 -19.95
N LEU A 71 3.73 1.01 -19.56
CA LEU A 71 4.84 0.42 -18.82
C LEU A 71 5.98 -0.03 -19.74
N GLN A 72 5.71 -0.23 -21.04
CA GLN A 72 6.68 -0.72 -22.01
C GLN A 72 7.98 0.12 -22.08
N PRO A 73 7.95 1.46 -22.11
CA PRO A 73 9.19 2.26 -22.16
C PRO A 73 10.03 2.16 -20.89
N PHE A 74 9.42 1.89 -19.74
CA PHE A 74 10.14 1.66 -18.47
C PHE A 74 10.71 0.24 -18.40
N ALA A 75 10.03 -0.69 -19.07
CA ALA A 75 10.39 -2.09 -19.15
C ALA A 75 11.57 -2.37 -20.10
N GLU A 76 11.66 -1.60 -21.19
CA GLU A 76 12.71 -1.73 -22.19
C GLU A 76 14.05 -1.19 -21.65
N GLY A 77 15.07 -2.04 -21.60
CA GLY A 77 16.44 -1.65 -21.30
C GLY A 77 16.87 -1.66 -19.82
N SER A 78 15.98 -2.00 -18.88
CA SER A 78 16.34 -2.15 -17.46
C SER A 78 16.33 -3.62 -17.01
N THR A 79 17.49 -4.10 -16.53
CA THR A 79 17.63 -5.39 -15.83
C THR A 79 17.33 -5.28 -14.33
N GLU A 80 17.31 -4.06 -13.83
CA GLU A 80 17.19 -3.75 -12.40
C GLU A 80 15.75 -3.77 -11.93
N TRP A 81 15.57 -3.74 -10.63
CA TRP A 81 14.26 -3.48 -10.03
C TRP A 81 13.94 -2.00 -10.13
N GLN A 82 12.69 -1.70 -10.51
CA GLN A 82 12.17 -0.35 -10.49
C GLN A 82 10.87 -0.29 -9.71
N ARG A 83 10.64 0.84 -9.07
CA ARG A 83 9.38 1.18 -8.42
C ARG A 83 8.68 2.22 -9.27
N LEU A 84 7.57 1.80 -9.87
CA LEU A 84 6.68 2.71 -10.58
C LEU A 84 5.58 3.20 -9.66
N ARG A 85 5.36 4.51 -9.67
CA ARG A 85 4.27 5.17 -8.98
C ARG A 85 3.31 5.77 -10.00
N LEU A 86 2.06 5.38 -9.89
CA LEU A 86 0.95 5.89 -10.69
C LEU A 86 0.03 6.66 -9.76
N TRP A 87 -0.22 7.93 -10.04
CA TRP A 87 -1.24 8.71 -9.36
C TRP A 87 -2.43 8.90 -10.29
N LEU A 88 -3.63 8.82 -9.75
CA LEU A 88 -4.87 9.16 -10.44
C LEU A 88 -5.66 10.14 -9.57
N TRP A 89 -6.14 11.23 -10.15
CA TRP A 89 -6.94 12.22 -9.43
C TRP A 89 -8.00 12.83 -10.33
N ARG A 90 -9.01 13.44 -9.72
CA ARG A 90 -10.08 14.10 -10.45
C ARG A 90 -9.57 15.31 -11.23
N SER A 91 -9.97 15.43 -12.48
CA SER A 91 -9.73 16.61 -13.29
C SER A 91 -10.79 17.70 -13.05
N GLY A 92 -10.56 18.88 -13.62
CA GLY A 92 -11.54 19.97 -13.64
C GLY A 92 -11.56 20.82 -12.38
N ASP A 93 -12.42 21.83 -12.42
CA ASP A 93 -12.53 22.88 -11.41
C ASP A 93 -13.57 22.55 -10.33
N GLY A 94 -13.91 23.57 -9.55
CA GLY A 94 -14.80 23.50 -8.39
C GLY A 94 -14.04 23.44 -7.07
N LEU A 95 -14.78 23.72 -6.00
CA LEU A 95 -14.30 23.54 -4.63
C LEU A 95 -14.48 22.08 -4.22
N TYR A 96 -15.13 21.83 -3.08
CA TYR A 96 -15.45 20.48 -2.63
C TYR A 96 -16.38 19.75 -3.60
N THR A 97 -17.33 20.46 -4.24
CA THR A 97 -18.15 19.90 -5.32
C THR A 97 -17.39 19.95 -6.64
N PRO A 98 -17.03 18.79 -7.23
CA PRO A 98 -16.37 18.77 -8.52
C PRO A 98 -17.33 19.05 -9.66
N GLN A 99 -16.83 19.63 -10.75
CA GLN A 99 -17.59 19.85 -11.98
C GLN A 99 -17.42 18.72 -13.01
N SER A 100 -16.56 17.73 -12.72
CA SER A 100 -16.21 16.64 -13.63
C SER A 100 -16.05 15.32 -12.87
N GLN A 101 -16.24 14.20 -13.57
CA GLN A 101 -15.85 12.87 -13.09
C GLN A 101 -14.62 12.32 -13.81
N GLU A 102 -14.05 13.10 -14.74
CA GLU A 102 -12.88 12.70 -15.50
C GLU A 102 -11.63 12.59 -14.62
N THR A 103 -10.75 11.66 -15.00
CA THR A 103 -9.54 11.33 -14.25
C THR A 103 -8.30 11.76 -15.02
N GLN A 104 -7.41 12.48 -14.33
CA GLN A 104 -6.04 12.70 -14.77
C GLN A 104 -5.11 11.71 -14.07
N PHE A 105 -3.98 11.42 -14.70
CA PHE A 105 -2.97 10.56 -14.09
C PHE A 105 -1.55 11.04 -14.40
N ALA A 106 -0.61 10.61 -13.56
CA ALA A 106 0.82 10.76 -13.77
C ALA A 106 1.55 9.47 -13.37
N LEU A 107 2.66 9.22 -14.05
CA LEU A 107 3.50 8.05 -13.88
C LEU A 107 4.95 8.49 -13.62
N MET A 108 5.61 7.83 -12.69
CA MET A 108 7.04 8.01 -12.43
C MET A 108 7.65 6.66 -12.08
N ALA A 109 8.80 6.33 -12.67
CA ALA A 109 9.57 5.16 -12.30
C ALA A 109 10.94 5.59 -11.75
N GLU A 110 11.36 4.93 -10.68
CA GLU A 110 12.67 5.12 -10.06
C GLU A 110 13.33 3.75 -9.82
N ALA A 111 14.66 3.74 -9.73
CA ALA A 111 15.38 2.53 -9.33
C ALA A 111 14.94 2.10 -7.92
N SER A 112 14.84 0.79 -7.69
CA SER A 112 14.43 0.23 -6.42
C SER A 112 15.34 -0.93 -6.03
N ALA A 113 15.47 -1.15 -4.72
CA ALA A 113 16.00 -2.42 -4.21
C ALA A 113 15.07 -3.59 -4.62
N PRO A 114 15.62 -4.82 -4.70
CA PRO A 114 14.81 -6.03 -4.85
C PRO A 114 13.86 -6.23 -3.66
N PRO A 115 12.89 -7.15 -3.77
CA PRO A 115 12.03 -7.53 -2.66
C PRO A 115 12.84 -7.90 -1.41
N GLN A 116 12.36 -7.43 -0.25
CA GLN A 116 13.01 -7.59 1.04
C GLN A 116 12.32 -8.67 1.87
N THR A 117 13.13 -9.49 2.55
CA THR A 117 12.70 -10.52 3.52
C THR A 117 13.34 -10.33 4.89
N ALA A 118 14.06 -9.22 5.07
CA ALA A 118 14.78 -8.92 6.31
C ALA A 118 13.83 -8.87 7.51
N ILE A 119 14.17 -9.64 8.54
CA ILE A 119 13.44 -9.71 9.80
C ILE A 119 13.40 -8.31 10.45
N ARG A 120 12.21 -7.89 10.89
CA ARG A 120 12.04 -6.67 11.69
C ARG A 120 12.04 -7.02 13.17
N LYS A 121 13.07 -6.56 13.89
CA LYS A 121 13.34 -7.02 15.25
C LYS A 121 12.48 -6.33 16.30
N SER A 122 12.23 -5.04 16.11
CA SER A 122 11.47 -4.22 17.05
C SER A 122 10.17 -3.72 16.42
N VAL A 123 9.05 -3.96 17.11
CA VAL A 123 7.71 -3.58 16.67
C VAL A 123 7.00 -2.81 17.77
N GLY A 124 6.39 -1.68 17.40
CA GLY A 124 5.53 -0.90 18.30
C GLY A 124 4.07 -0.85 17.83
N LEU A 125 3.18 -0.42 18.72
CA LEU A 125 1.85 0.05 18.35
C LEU A 125 1.85 1.57 18.18
N CYS A 126 1.15 2.06 17.18
CA CYS A 126 0.86 3.47 17.00
C CYS A 126 -0.10 3.96 18.08
N GLN A 127 0.32 4.99 18.82
CA GLN A 127 -0.42 5.57 19.93
C GLN A 127 -1.17 6.83 19.51
N HIS A 128 -0.59 7.65 18.64
CA HIS A 128 -1.12 9.00 18.36
C HIS A 128 -2.10 9.04 17.19
N THR A 129 -2.01 8.08 16.26
CA THR A 129 -2.86 8.03 15.07
C THR A 129 -3.74 6.79 15.10
N ARG A 130 -4.97 6.93 14.62
CA ARG A 130 -5.87 5.81 14.30
C ARG A 130 -6.34 5.92 12.86
N LEU A 131 -6.49 4.78 12.19
CA LEU A 131 -7.11 4.74 10.87
C LEU A 131 -8.63 4.70 11.04
N ALA A 132 -9.34 5.58 10.36
CA ALA A 132 -10.79 5.56 10.37
C ALA A 132 -11.31 4.53 9.36
N ALA A 133 -12.15 3.60 9.80
CA ALA A 133 -12.84 2.69 8.87
C ALA A 133 -13.91 3.47 8.09
N SER A 134 -13.87 3.36 6.76
CA SER A 134 -14.78 4.07 5.85
C SER A 134 -14.93 3.31 4.53
N ARG A 135 -15.89 3.72 3.71
CA ARG A 135 -16.06 3.19 2.34
C ARG A 135 -14.85 3.42 1.42
N TRP A 136 -13.89 4.27 1.81
CA TRP A 136 -12.69 4.58 1.05
C TRP A 136 -11.42 4.00 1.68
N SER A 137 -11.48 3.39 2.87
CA SER A 137 -10.27 3.03 3.62
C SER A 137 -9.45 1.93 2.94
N PHE A 138 -10.08 1.08 2.13
CA PHE A 138 -9.36 0.08 1.33
C PHE A 138 -8.78 0.62 0.02
N ILE A 139 -9.03 1.89 -0.31
CA ILE A 139 -8.39 2.59 -1.43
C ILE A 139 -7.01 3.06 -0.99
N LYS A 140 -6.01 2.92 -1.85
CA LYS A 140 -4.69 3.52 -1.64
C LYS A 140 -4.73 5.01 -1.96
N SER A 141 -5.35 5.78 -1.07
CA SER A 141 -5.65 7.21 -1.24
C SER A 141 -4.40 8.08 -1.24
N ILE A 142 -4.45 9.20 -1.96
CA ILE A 142 -3.44 10.27 -1.89
C ILE A 142 -3.41 10.89 -0.48
N SER A 143 -4.55 10.91 0.22
CA SER A 143 -4.70 11.42 1.60
C SER A 143 -4.07 10.50 2.64
N ALA A 144 -2.75 10.42 2.64
CA ALA A 144 -1.96 9.47 3.44
C ALA A 144 -1.39 10.06 4.74
N GLN A 145 -1.95 11.16 5.26
CA GLN A 145 -1.43 11.86 6.44
C GLN A 145 -1.29 10.94 7.67
N ALA A 146 -2.24 10.01 7.86
CA ALA A 146 -2.19 9.05 8.96
C ALA A 146 -0.93 8.17 8.90
N TYR A 147 -0.51 7.74 7.70
CA TYR A 147 0.71 6.96 7.52
C TYR A 147 1.98 7.79 7.70
N VAL A 148 1.95 9.07 7.34
CA VAL A 148 3.04 10.01 7.62
C VAL A 148 3.22 10.16 9.12
N GLN A 149 2.13 10.42 9.87
CA GLN A 149 2.18 10.55 11.33
C GLN A 149 2.62 9.25 12.01
N ALA A 150 2.11 8.11 11.59
CA ALA A 150 2.57 6.80 12.08
C ALA A 150 4.06 6.57 11.77
N SER A 151 4.56 7.01 10.61
CA SER A 151 5.98 6.87 10.26
C SER A 151 6.88 7.80 11.09
N LEU A 152 6.40 8.99 11.45
CA LEU A 152 7.10 9.89 12.38
C LEU A 152 7.17 9.28 13.78
N GLU A 153 6.05 8.78 14.30
CA GLU A 153 6.00 8.09 15.60
C GLU A 153 6.89 6.84 15.61
N LYS A 154 6.93 6.08 14.51
CA LYS A 154 7.84 4.94 14.35
C LYS A 154 9.30 5.34 14.56
N LYS A 155 9.70 6.45 13.92
CA LYS A 155 11.06 7.00 14.04
C LYS A 155 11.35 7.48 15.46
N GLU A 156 10.41 8.17 16.10
CA GLU A 156 10.54 8.64 17.48
C GLU A 156 10.73 7.48 18.47
N LYS A 157 9.97 6.40 18.29
CA LYS A 157 10.07 5.19 19.11
C LYS A 157 11.33 4.35 18.86
N GLY A 158 12.07 4.63 17.78
CA GLY A 158 13.24 3.83 17.40
C GLY A 158 12.91 2.37 17.07
N VAL A 159 11.69 2.08 16.63
CA VAL A 159 11.27 0.72 16.24
C VAL A 159 11.34 0.53 14.73
N GLU A 160 11.57 -0.70 14.28
CA GLU A 160 11.67 -1.01 12.85
C GLU A 160 10.31 -1.04 12.14
N GLU A 161 9.26 -1.44 12.86
CA GLU A 161 7.88 -1.43 12.36
C GLU A 161 6.89 -0.88 13.40
N LEU A 162 5.83 -0.23 12.91
CA LEU A 162 4.76 0.29 13.73
C LEU A 162 3.40 -0.21 13.21
N LEU A 163 2.64 -0.86 14.07
CA LEU A 163 1.29 -1.35 13.77
C LEU A 163 0.26 -0.27 14.07
N LEU A 164 -0.66 -0.04 13.15
CA LEU A 164 -1.77 0.90 13.27
C LEU A 164 -3.04 0.18 13.74
N LEU A 165 -3.80 0.92 14.53
CA LEU A 165 -5.11 0.52 15.01
C LEU A 165 -6.20 1.41 14.40
N ASN A 166 -7.43 0.93 14.36
CA ASN A 166 -8.58 1.75 14.00
C ASN A 166 -9.20 2.45 15.21
N GLU A 167 -10.25 3.23 14.99
CA GLU A 167 -10.97 3.95 16.04
C GLU A 167 -11.57 3.04 17.13
N LYS A 168 -11.74 1.75 16.84
CA LYS A 168 -12.23 0.73 17.79
C LYS A 168 -11.11 0.03 18.55
N GLY A 169 -9.85 0.37 18.27
CA GLY A 169 -8.68 -0.30 18.84
C GLY A 169 -8.31 -1.62 18.17
N GLU A 170 -8.95 -1.99 17.05
CA GLU A 170 -8.63 -3.20 16.30
C GLU A 170 -7.36 -3.01 15.47
N LEU A 171 -6.57 -4.06 15.28
CA LEU A 171 -5.44 -4.12 14.37
C LEU A 171 -5.89 -3.89 12.93
N VAL A 172 -5.18 -3.02 12.21
CA VAL A 172 -5.50 -2.66 10.83
C VAL A 172 -4.40 -3.12 9.89
N GLU A 173 -3.22 -2.51 10.00
CA GLU A 173 -2.04 -2.81 9.19
C GLU A 173 -0.80 -2.15 9.80
N ALA A 174 0.36 -2.30 9.18
CA ALA A 174 1.58 -1.61 9.56
C ALA A 174 1.77 -0.28 8.81
N SER A 175 2.76 0.52 9.22
CA SER A 175 3.05 1.86 8.68
C SER A 175 3.17 1.95 7.15
N SER A 176 3.50 0.83 6.49
CA SER A 176 3.56 0.74 5.03
C SER A 176 3.29 -0.67 4.47
N ALA A 177 2.57 -1.53 5.22
CA ALA A 177 2.37 -2.94 4.86
C ALA A 177 1.12 -3.55 5.50
N ASN A 178 0.45 -4.49 4.85
CA ASN A 178 -0.63 -5.27 5.46
C ASN A 178 -0.08 -6.39 6.35
N LEU A 179 -0.90 -6.85 7.30
CA LEU A 179 -0.52 -7.90 8.26
C LEU A 179 -1.10 -9.27 7.91
N PHE A 180 -0.29 -10.30 8.09
CA PHE A 180 -0.69 -11.70 8.20
C PHE A 180 -0.25 -12.23 9.56
N ILE A 181 -1.12 -13.02 10.18
CA ILE A 181 -0.92 -13.61 11.50
C ILE A 181 -1.14 -15.12 11.36
N LYS A 182 -0.22 -15.93 11.88
CA LYS A 182 -0.41 -17.39 11.96
C LYS A 182 -0.69 -17.79 13.39
N LYS A 183 -1.78 -18.54 13.61
CA LYS A 183 -2.17 -19.08 14.92
C LYS A 183 -2.71 -20.48 14.76
N ARG A 184 -2.12 -21.47 15.43
CA ARG A 184 -2.55 -22.88 15.40
C ARG A 184 -2.73 -23.39 13.95
N ASN A 185 -1.68 -23.18 13.15
CA ASN A 185 -1.61 -23.56 11.73
C ASN A 185 -2.69 -22.95 10.82
N ARG A 186 -3.30 -21.82 11.20
CA ARG A 186 -4.23 -21.07 10.35
C ARG A 186 -3.74 -19.64 10.14
N TRP A 187 -3.96 -19.14 8.93
CA TRP A 187 -3.61 -17.78 8.55
C TRP A 187 -4.79 -16.84 8.78
N PHE A 188 -4.48 -15.64 9.25
CA PHE A 188 -5.43 -14.57 9.49
C PHE A 188 -4.84 -13.26 8.98
N THR A 189 -5.70 -12.33 8.59
CA THR A 189 -5.31 -10.97 8.21
C THR A 189 -6.42 -10.01 8.66
N PRO A 190 -6.11 -8.77 9.07
CA PRO A 190 -7.15 -7.79 9.34
C PRO A 190 -8.12 -7.65 8.15
N ALA A 191 -9.41 -7.64 8.44
CA ALA A 191 -10.45 -7.47 7.42
C ALA A 191 -10.41 -6.07 6.80
N LEU A 192 -10.78 -5.92 5.52
CA LEU A 192 -10.87 -4.58 4.90
C LEU A 192 -11.82 -3.63 5.66
N SER A 193 -12.83 -4.18 6.36
CA SER A 193 -13.74 -3.43 7.23
C SER A 193 -13.07 -2.82 8.47
N THR A 194 -11.83 -3.20 8.81
CA THR A 194 -11.08 -2.52 9.88
C THR A 194 -10.47 -1.20 9.40
N GLY A 195 -10.41 -0.97 8.09
CA GLY A 195 -9.87 0.24 7.48
C GLY A 195 -8.50 0.08 6.82
N CYS A 196 -8.03 -1.15 6.60
CA CYS A 196 -6.76 -1.41 5.94
C CYS A 196 -6.86 -1.22 4.42
N VAL A 197 -5.73 -0.87 3.78
CA VAL A 197 -5.65 -0.77 2.33
C VAL A 197 -5.80 -2.18 1.74
N ALA A 198 -6.55 -2.33 0.64
CA ALA A 198 -6.60 -3.59 -0.10
C ALA A 198 -5.24 -3.85 -0.79
N GLY A 199 -4.26 -4.37 -0.05
CA GLY A 199 -2.92 -4.62 -0.58
C GLY A 199 -2.90 -5.61 -1.72
N VAL A 200 -2.11 -5.31 -2.75
CA VAL A 200 -1.93 -6.20 -3.90
C VAL A 200 -1.17 -7.47 -3.51
N MET A 201 -0.08 -7.36 -2.74
CA MET A 201 0.63 -8.53 -2.22
C MET A 201 -0.25 -9.36 -1.27
N ARG A 202 -1.05 -8.69 -0.44
CA ARG A 202 -2.06 -9.34 0.41
C ARG A 202 -3.06 -10.15 -0.43
N ALA A 203 -3.64 -9.55 -1.47
CA ALA A 203 -4.59 -10.24 -2.35
C ALA A 203 -3.95 -11.45 -3.05
N HIS A 204 -2.71 -11.30 -3.55
CA HIS A 204 -1.93 -12.39 -4.14
C HIS A 204 -1.75 -13.55 -3.15
N LEU A 205 -1.24 -13.27 -1.95
CA LEU A 205 -0.99 -14.31 -0.95
C LEU A 205 -2.28 -14.99 -0.49
N MET A 206 -3.37 -14.25 -0.29
CA MET A 206 -4.67 -14.86 0.05
C MET A 206 -5.14 -15.84 -1.03
N GLN A 207 -4.98 -15.49 -2.31
CA GLN A 207 -5.32 -16.36 -3.42
C GLN A 207 -4.43 -17.61 -3.46
N GLN A 208 -3.12 -17.45 -3.30
CA GLN A 208 -2.17 -18.57 -3.31
C GLN A 208 -2.38 -19.51 -2.12
N LEU A 209 -2.62 -18.96 -0.93
CA LEU A 209 -2.94 -19.71 0.28
C LEU A 209 -4.24 -20.52 0.13
N LEU A 210 -5.28 -19.91 -0.46
CA LEU A 210 -6.52 -20.62 -0.78
C LEU A 210 -6.26 -21.79 -1.76
N GLN A 211 -5.48 -21.57 -2.81
CA GLN A 211 -5.11 -22.62 -3.78
C GLN A 211 -4.29 -23.76 -3.17
N LYS A 212 -3.44 -23.45 -2.18
CA LYS A 212 -2.67 -24.43 -1.39
C LYS A 212 -3.52 -25.21 -0.38
N GLY A 213 -4.78 -24.82 -0.16
CA GLY A 213 -5.65 -25.44 0.85
C GLY A 213 -5.48 -24.91 2.27
N GLU A 214 -4.77 -23.79 2.44
CA GLU A 214 -4.51 -23.13 3.72
C GLU A 214 -5.00 -21.67 3.71
N PRO A 215 -6.31 -21.40 3.51
CA PRO A 215 -6.81 -20.05 3.32
C PRO A 215 -6.48 -19.12 4.49
N ALA A 216 -6.18 -17.86 4.17
CA ALA A 216 -6.12 -16.79 5.15
C ALA A 216 -7.51 -16.20 5.39
N TYR A 217 -7.92 -16.11 6.65
CA TYR A 217 -9.22 -15.60 7.04
C TYR A 217 -9.14 -14.12 7.43
N GLU A 218 -10.07 -13.33 6.92
CA GLU A 218 -10.23 -11.93 7.34
C GLU A 218 -10.84 -11.87 8.74
N VAL A 219 -10.21 -11.12 9.66
CA VAL A 219 -10.63 -11.03 11.06
C VAL A 219 -10.58 -9.61 11.60
N HIS A 220 -11.36 -9.40 12.66
CA HIS A 220 -11.20 -8.27 13.56
C HIS A 220 -10.41 -8.77 14.77
N ALA A 221 -9.22 -8.25 14.98
CA ALA A 221 -8.33 -8.67 16.06
C ALA A 221 -7.90 -7.46 16.88
N LEU A 222 -7.87 -7.59 18.20
CA LEU A 222 -7.29 -6.58 19.08
C LEU A 222 -5.78 -6.86 19.28
N PRO A 223 -4.98 -5.87 19.70
CA PRO A 223 -3.54 -6.02 19.84
C PRO A 223 -3.12 -7.12 20.82
N GLU A 224 -3.93 -7.43 21.83
CA GLU A 224 -3.64 -8.48 22.81
C GLU A 224 -3.63 -9.87 22.17
N GLU A 225 -4.24 -10.04 20.98
CA GLU A 225 -4.13 -11.30 20.23
C GLU A 225 -2.71 -11.56 19.73
N LEU A 226 -1.87 -10.53 19.59
CA LEU A 226 -0.47 -10.68 19.21
C LEU A 226 0.33 -11.49 20.25
N GLU A 227 -0.09 -11.52 21.51
CA GLU A 227 0.56 -12.35 22.54
C GLU A 227 0.36 -13.85 22.33
N LYS A 228 -0.64 -14.24 21.53
CA LYS A 228 -1.15 -15.62 21.42
C LYS A 228 -0.90 -16.27 20.06
N VAL A 229 -0.08 -15.65 19.22
CA VAL A 229 0.14 -16.07 17.83
C VAL A 229 1.54 -16.63 17.64
N ASP A 230 1.70 -17.44 16.60
CA ASP A 230 2.93 -18.15 16.29
C ASP A 230 3.84 -17.30 15.39
N LYS A 231 3.25 -16.60 14.41
CA LYS A 231 3.95 -15.77 13.43
C LYS A 231 3.19 -14.48 13.16
N VAL A 232 3.93 -13.41 12.88
CA VAL A 232 3.40 -12.16 12.32
C VAL A 232 4.27 -11.75 11.15
N VAL A 233 3.64 -11.48 10.00
CA VAL A 233 4.31 -11.18 8.73
C VAL A 233 3.67 -9.94 8.12
N CYS A 234 4.50 -8.99 7.72
CA CYS A 234 4.06 -7.81 6.98
C CYS A 234 4.27 -8.02 5.48
N THR A 235 3.37 -7.45 4.67
CA THR A 235 3.40 -7.59 3.20
C THR A 235 3.16 -6.25 2.53
N ASN A 236 3.99 -5.91 1.54
CA ASN A 236 3.80 -4.72 0.73
C ASN A 236 4.36 -4.91 -0.68
N VAL A 237 4.50 -3.82 -1.43
CA VAL A 237 5.05 -3.84 -2.79
C VAL A 237 6.47 -4.43 -2.84
N GLY A 238 7.25 -4.30 -1.76
CA GLY A 238 8.60 -4.84 -1.65
C GLY A 238 8.66 -6.29 -1.17
N GLY A 239 7.58 -7.07 -1.22
CA GLY A 239 7.58 -8.47 -0.78
C GLY A 239 6.97 -8.66 0.60
N LEU A 240 7.58 -9.52 1.40
CA LEU A 240 7.09 -9.88 2.74
C LEU A 240 8.24 -10.05 3.72
N TYR A 241 8.03 -9.64 4.97
CA TYR A 241 9.03 -9.72 6.03
C TYR A 241 8.39 -10.15 7.35
N PRO A 242 9.06 -11.00 8.15
CA PRO A 242 8.55 -11.43 9.44
C PRO A 242 8.88 -10.40 10.53
N LEU A 243 8.02 -10.35 11.53
CA LEU A 243 8.27 -9.61 12.78
C LEU A 243 8.85 -10.57 13.81
N GLN A 244 9.92 -10.17 14.51
CA GLN A 244 10.56 -11.02 15.51
C GLN A 244 9.91 -10.92 16.89
N GLN A 245 9.50 -9.72 17.29
CA GLN A 245 9.08 -9.46 18.65
C GLN A 245 8.10 -8.30 18.76
N TYR A 246 7.12 -8.44 19.65
CA TYR A 246 6.23 -7.37 20.10
C TYR A 246 6.02 -7.51 21.61
N GLY A 247 6.37 -6.46 22.38
CA GLY A 247 6.45 -6.56 23.84
C GLY A 247 7.42 -7.67 24.25
N GLU A 248 6.99 -8.54 25.17
CA GLU A 248 7.75 -9.72 25.59
C GLU A 248 7.55 -10.94 24.68
N ARG A 249 6.63 -10.86 23.69
CA ARG A 249 6.31 -11.99 22.82
C ARG A 249 7.28 -12.07 21.65
N HIS A 250 7.98 -13.19 21.55
CA HIS A 250 8.78 -13.57 20.38
C HIS A 250 7.99 -14.47 19.41
N TYR A 251 8.11 -14.20 18.11
CA TYR A 251 7.47 -14.96 17.05
C TYR A 251 8.46 -15.85 16.31
N ASN A 252 7.94 -16.90 15.70
CA ASN A 252 8.70 -17.64 14.69
C ASN A 252 8.83 -16.77 13.42
N THR A 253 10.07 -16.55 12.98
CA THR A 253 10.40 -15.71 11.81
C THR A 253 10.67 -16.51 10.54
N ASP A 254 10.62 -17.84 10.58
CA ASP A 254 10.63 -18.66 9.37
C ASP A 254 9.35 -18.38 8.57
N ILE A 255 9.51 -18.04 7.30
CA ILE A 255 8.45 -17.66 6.37
C ILE A 255 8.58 -18.38 5.04
N ASP A 256 9.35 -19.47 4.96
CA ASP A 256 9.62 -20.18 3.70
C ASP A 256 8.31 -20.60 3.01
N GLU A 257 7.33 -21.04 3.80
CA GLU A 257 5.98 -21.39 3.35
C GLU A 257 5.22 -20.26 2.64
N LEU A 258 5.55 -18.99 2.92
CA LEU A 258 5.02 -17.81 2.23
C LEU A 258 5.94 -17.34 1.11
N LEU A 259 7.26 -17.49 1.25
CA LEU A 259 8.23 -17.16 0.19
C LEU A 259 7.97 -17.99 -1.06
N GLU A 260 7.64 -19.27 -0.91
CA GLU A 260 7.22 -20.16 -2.00
C GLU A 260 6.00 -19.63 -2.76
N LEU A 261 5.16 -18.81 -2.13
CA LEU A 261 3.93 -18.27 -2.73
C LEU A 261 4.16 -16.93 -3.44
N LEU A 262 5.33 -16.30 -3.30
CA LEU A 262 5.63 -15.05 -4.00
C LEU A 262 5.65 -15.23 -5.52
N PRO A 263 5.39 -14.17 -6.31
CA PRO A 263 5.53 -14.24 -7.77
C PRO A 263 6.92 -14.74 -8.18
N PRO A 264 7.06 -15.49 -9.30
CA PRO A 264 8.35 -16.05 -9.72
C PRO A 264 9.48 -15.02 -9.78
N ALA A 265 9.21 -13.82 -10.31
CA ALA A 265 10.18 -12.74 -10.37
C ALA A 265 10.67 -12.28 -8.99
N TYR A 266 9.82 -12.32 -7.96
CA TYR A 266 10.20 -11.97 -6.60
C TYR A 266 11.07 -13.08 -6.00
N ARG A 267 10.68 -14.35 -6.16
CA ARG A 267 11.44 -15.50 -5.63
C ARG A 267 12.85 -15.62 -6.21
N GLN A 268 13.05 -15.26 -7.48
CA GLN A 268 14.37 -15.28 -8.11
C GLN A 268 15.34 -14.23 -7.56
N ALA A 269 14.84 -13.24 -6.82
CA ALA A 269 15.64 -12.17 -6.23
C ALA A 269 15.94 -12.37 -4.74
N LEU A 270 15.44 -13.47 -4.15
CA LEU A 270 15.66 -13.87 -2.75
C LEU A 270 16.76 -14.92 -2.66
#